data_AF-A0A815L8K3-F1
#
_entry.id   AF-A0A815L8K3-F1
#
_cell.length_a   1.000
_cell.length_b   1.000
_cell.length_c   1.000
_cell.angle_alpha   90.00
_cell.angle_beta   90.00
_cell.angle_gamma   90.00
#
_symmetry.space_group_name_H-M   'P 1'
#
loop_
_entity.id
_entity.type
_entity.pdbx_description
1 polymer ?
#
loop_
_entity_poly.entity_id
_entity_poly.type
_entity_poly.pdbx_seq_one_letter_code
_entity_poly.pdbx_strand_id
1 'polypeptide(L)'
;MLNYKETNPLRPVFDKIELAYLCFVSKLHKEETPLRPIVPSMNTPTAGISKFLDRLLRLLFDKHVRSTSIIDGVDLIRRLETYTTNDYPQPTTHLCTFDIKDLYTM
;
A
#
# COMPACT_ATOMS: atom_id res chain seq x y z
N MET A 1 10.98 13.86 -18.55
CA MET A 1 10.37 15.18 -18.79
C MET A 1 8.90 15.06 -18.37
N LEU A 2 8.51 15.64 -17.22
CA LEU A 2 7.16 15.49 -16.65
C LEU A 2 6.19 16.45 -17.36
N ASN A 3 5.15 15.89 -17.97
CA ASN A 3 4.13 16.62 -18.72
C ASN A 3 3.14 17.28 -17.72
N TYR A 4 3.31 18.58 -17.47
CA TYR A 4 2.50 19.37 -16.54
C TYR A 4 1.14 19.72 -17.17
N LYS A 5 0.18 18.78 -17.14
CA LYS A 5 -1.24 19.05 -17.44
C LYS A 5 -2.20 18.55 -16.35
N GLU A 6 -1.71 18.29 -15.14
CA GLU A 6 -2.57 18.09 -13.97
C GLU A 6 -2.63 19.40 -13.18
N THR A 7 -3.84 19.84 -12.86
CA THR A 7 -4.14 20.93 -11.91
C THR A 7 -3.26 20.80 -10.66
N ASN A 8 -2.71 21.92 -10.17
CA ASN A 8 -1.81 21.95 -9.00
C ASN A 8 -2.34 21.02 -7.87
N PRO A 9 -1.66 19.90 -7.56
CA PRO A 9 -2.16 18.89 -6.63
C PRO A 9 -2.29 19.40 -5.19
N LEU A 10 -1.73 20.58 -4.90
CA LEU A 10 -1.82 21.27 -3.62
C LEU A 10 -3.04 22.18 -3.50
N ARG A 11 -3.81 22.39 -4.58
CA ARG A 11 -5.04 23.18 -4.53
C ARG A 11 -6.25 22.24 -4.49
N PRO A 12 -7.00 22.21 -3.39
CA PRO A 12 -8.19 21.38 -3.32
C PRO A 12 -9.31 21.99 -4.19
N VAL A 13 -10.10 21.11 -4.82
CA VAL A 13 -11.27 21.52 -5.63
C VAL A 13 -12.48 21.56 -4.71
N PHE A 14 -12.79 22.74 -4.16
CA PHE A 14 -13.79 22.93 -3.11
C PHE A 14 -15.16 22.31 -3.39
N ASP A 15 -15.60 22.34 -4.66
CA ASP A 15 -16.90 21.78 -5.07
C ASP A 15 -17.00 20.25 -4.98
N LYS A 16 -15.87 19.57 -4.72
CA LYS A 16 -15.77 18.10 -4.64
C LYS A 16 -15.21 17.62 -3.31
N ILE A 17 -15.04 18.50 -2.32
CA ILE A 17 -14.47 18.12 -1.03
C ILE A 17 -15.57 17.52 -0.14
N GLU A 18 -15.26 16.37 0.43
CA GLU A 18 -16.06 15.75 1.49
C GLU A 18 -15.31 15.84 2.82
N LEU A 19 -16.07 16.05 3.91
CA LEU A 19 -15.53 15.98 5.27
C LEU A 19 -15.11 14.54 5.58
N ALA A 20 -14.06 14.37 6.39
CA ALA A 20 -13.64 13.03 6.81
C ALA A 20 -14.76 12.35 7.63
N TYR A 21 -15.04 11.09 7.31
CA TYR A 21 -16.01 10.28 8.02
C TYR A 21 -15.46 8.88 8.30
N LEU A 22 -15.96 8.26 9.37
CA LEU A 22 -15.57 6.92 9.77
C LEU A 22 -16.44 5.88 9.05
N CYS A 23 -15.81 4.89 8.45
CA CYS A 23 -16.46 3.71 7.89
C CYS A 23 -15.97 2.43 8.57
N PHE A 24 -16.76 1.37 8.46
CA PHE A 24 -16.40 0.04 8.94
C PHE A 24 -16.38 -0.95 7.78
N VAL A 25 -15.25 -1.65 7.61
CA VAL A 25 -15.09 -2.74 6.65
C VAL A 25 -15.19 -4.07 7.38
N SER A 26 -15.94 -5.04 6.86
CA SER A 26 -16.10 -6.33 7.51
C SER A 26 -14.80 -7.16 7.49
N LYS A 27 -14.49 -7.79 8.62
CA LYS A 27 -13.47 -8.83 8.79
C LYS A 27 -14.19 -10.15 9.00
N LEU A 28 -14.76 -10.71 7.94
CA LEU A 28 -15.56 -11.95 7.98
C LEU A 28 -14.83 -13.16 8.61
N HIS A 29 -13.50 -13.11 8.66
CA HIS A 29 -12.64 -14.17 9.21
C HIS A 29 -12.19 -13.93 10.66
N LYS A 30 -12.66 -12.88 11.35
CA LYS A 30 -12.32 -12.58 12.76
C LYS A 30 -13.58 -12.38 13.58
N GLU A 31 -14.01 -13.44 14.27
CA GLU A 31 -15.25 -13.46 15.06
C GLU A 31 -15.28 -12.40 16.17
N GLU A 32 -14.16 -12.23 16.90
CA GLU A 32 -14.06 -11.27 18.01
C GLU A 32 -13.85 -9.80 17.57
N THR A 33 -13.39 -9.57 16.32
CA THR A 33 -13.15 -8.21 15.79
C THR A 33 -13.70 -8.09 14.38
N PRO A 34 -15.03 -8.18 14.20
CA PRO A 34 -15.66 -8.37 12.90
C PRO A 34 -15.61 -7.14 12.00
N LEU A 35 -15.14 -5.99 12.51
CA LEU A 35 -15.05 -4.73 11.77
C LEU A 35 -13.63 -4.16 11.81
N ARG A 36 -13.23 -3.51 10.71
CA ARG A 36 -12.06 -2.64 10.62
C ARG A 36 -12.55 -1.20 10.44
N PRO A 37 -12.33 -0.30 11.42
CA PRO A 37 -12.55 1.12 11.20
C PRO A 37 -11.59 1.62 10.12
N ILE A 38 -12.08 2.42 9.18
CA ILE A 38 -11.29 3.12 8.17
C ILE A 38 -11.79 4.56 8.04
N VAL A 39 -10.90 5.46 7.64
CA VAL A 39 -11.26 6.79 7.16
C VAL A 39 -10.98 6.80 5.64
N PRO A 40 -12.01 6.84 4.78
CA PRO A 40 -11.80 6.88 3.34
C PRO A 40 -11.01 8.13 2.94
N SER A 41 -10.09 7.96 1.99
CA SER A 41 -9.34 9.07 1.38
C SER A 41 -9.97 9.60 0.10
N MET A 42 -11.20 9.19 -0.22
CA MET A 42 -11.95 9.70 -1.37
C MET A 42 -12.44 11.11 -1.10
N ASN A 43 -12.28 12.01 -2.09
CA ASN A 43 -12.76 13.40 -2.01
C ASN A 43 -12.25 14.20 -0.80
N THR A 44 -11.21 13.72 -0.10
CA THR A 44 -10.66 14.44 1.04
C THR A 44 -9.83 15.63 0.58
N PRO A 45 -9.76 16.72 1.38
CA PRO A 45 -8.91 17.87 1.04
C PRO A 45 -7.42 17.49 0.97
N THR A 46 -7.03 16.36 1.59
CA THR A 46 -5.65 15.85 1.62
C THR A 46 -5.32 14.90 0.46
N ALA A 47 -6.31 14.45 -0.33
CA ALA A 47 -6.07 13.44 -1.38
C ALA A 47 -5.01 13.87 -2.41
N GLY A 48 -5.00 15.16 -2.79
CA GLY A 48 -4.00 15.73 -3.69
C GLY A 48 -2.59 15.73 -3.09
N ILE A 49 -2.47 16.12 -1.81
CA ILE A 49 -1.22 16.11 -1.06
C ILE A 49 -0.71 14.67 -0.90
N SER A 50 -1.58 13.72 -0.55
CA SER A 50 -1.21 12.30 -0.41
C SER A 50 -0.69 11.71 -1.71
N LYS A 51 -1.34 11.99 -2.86
CA LYS A 51 -0.85 11.56 -4.18
C LYS A 51 0.48 12.20 -4.55
N PHE A 52 0.66 13.48 -4.22
CA PHE A 52 1.92 14.18 -4.45
C PHE A 52 3.05 13.56 -3.63
N LEU A 53 2.83 13.32 -2.34
CA LEU A 53 3.79 12.68 -1.46
C LEU A 53 4.10 11.24 -1.90
N ASP A 54 3.09 10.45 -2.28
CA ASP A 54 3.29 9.10 -2.82
C ASP A 54 4.21 9.12 -4.04
N ARG A 55 3.99 10.04 -5.00
CA ARG A 55 4.87 10.18 -6.18
C ARG A 55 6.31 10.52 -5.81
N LEU A 56 6.52 11.39 -4.83
CA LEU A 56 7.87 11.73 -4.36
C LEU A 56 8.54 10.56 -3.65
N LEU A 57 7.83 9.91 -2.72
CA LEU A 57 8.34 8.80 -1.93
C LEU A 57 8.53 7.54 -2.78
N ARG A 58 7.76 7.36 -3.85
CA ARG A 58 7.87 6.22 -4.77
C ARG A 58 9.26 6.10 -5.35
N LEU A 59 9.89 7.22 -5.73
CA LEU A 59 11.25 7.21 -6.26
C LEU A 59 12.28 6.69 -5.25
N LEU A 60 12.11 7.05 -3.97
CA LEU A 60 12.97 6.55 -2.89
C LEU A 60 12.71 5.07 -2.62
N PHE A 61 11.43 4.66 -2.61
CA PHE A 61 11.03 3.27 -2.47
C PHE A 61 11.63 2.40 -3.57
N ASP A 62 11.51 2.82 -4.83
CA ASP A 62 12.01 2.06 -5.98
C ASP A 62 13.53 1.90 -5.95
N LYS A 63 14.24 2.93 -5.49
CA LYS A 63 15.71 2.91 -5.39
C LYS A 63 16.23 2.07 -4.23
N HIS A 64 15.59 2.12 -3.07
CA HIS A 64 16.17 1.60 -1.82
C HIS A 64 15.44 0.40 -1.22
N VAL A 65 14.16 0.20 -1.53
CA VAL A 65 13.29 -0.73 -0.81
C VAL A 65 12.70 -1.81 -1.74
N ARG A 66 12.59 -1.54 -3.04
CA ARG A 66 11.93 -2.44 -4.00
C ARG A 66 12.55 -3.84 -4.06
N SER A 67 13.86 -3.98 -3.93
CA SER A 67 14.53 -5.29 -3.98
C SER A 67 14.14 -6.18 -2.80
N THR A 68 13.94 -5.61 -1.61
CA THR A 68 13.66 -6.34 -0.37
C THR A 68 12.17 -6.43 -0.04
N SER A 69 11.31 -5.75 -0.79
CA SER A 69 9.87 -5.67 -0.54
C SER A 69 9.04 -6.29 -1.65
N ILE A 70 8.00 -7.00 -1.24
CA ILE A 70 6.92 -7.51 -2.10
C ILE A 70 5.84 -6.44 -2.21
N ILE A 71 5.44 -6.08 -3.43
CA ILE A 71 4.44 -5.01 -3.65
C ILE A 71 3.01 -5.53 -3.73
N ASP A 72 2.82 -6.75 -4.21
CA ASP A 72 1.52 -7.39 -4.37
C ASP A 72 1.66 -8.91 -4.50
N GLY A 73 0.54 -9.61 -4.60
CA GLY A 73 0.52 -11.08 -4.73
C GLY A 73 1.13 -11.58 -6.04
N VAL A 74 1.02 -10.83 -7.13
CA VAL A 74 1.58 -11.25 -8.43
C VAL A 74 3.11 -11.16 -8.41
N ASP A 75 3.65 -10.09 -7.83
CA ASP A 75 5.08 -9.90 -7.59
C ASP A 75 5.64 -11.00 -6.69
N LEU A 76 4.90 -11.41 -5.65
CA LEU A 76 5.28 -12.54 -4.80
C LEU A 76 5.44 -13.83 -5.60
N ILE A 77 4.40 -14.21 -6.35
CA ILE A 77 4.41 -15.45 -7.13
C ILE A 77 5.56 -15.46 -8.13
N ARG A 78 5.75 -14.37 -8.88
CA ARG A 78 6.86 -14.24 -9.85
C ARG A 78 8.25 -14.39 -9.20
N ARG A 79 8.44 -13.83 -8.00
CA ARG A 79 9.71 -13.95 -7.26
C ARG A 79 9.93 -15.37 -6.74
N LEU A 80 8.88 -16.06 -6.29
CA LEU A 80 8.96 -17.47 -5.88
C LEU A 80 9.24 -18.40 -7.07
N GLU A 81 8.63 -18.15 -8.22
CA GLU A 81 8.94 -18.85 -9.47
C GLU A 81 10.41 -18.65 -9.84
N THR A 82 10.90 -17.41 -9.86
CA THR A 82 12.32 -17.11 -10.14
C THR A 82 13.26 -17.77 -9.14
N TYR A 83 12.91 -17.75 -7.85
CA TYR A 83 13.67 -18.42 -6.79
C TYR A 83 13.79 -19.92 -7.06
N THR A 84 12.69 -20.55 -7.50
CA THR A 84 12.63 -21.97 -7.84
C THR A 84 13.41 -22.29 -9.12
N THR A 85 13.24 -21.49 -10.18
CA THR A 85 13.96 -21.66 -11.46
C THR A 85 15.47 -21.54 -11.31
N ASN A 86 15.95 -20.79 -10.33
CA ASN A 86 17.38 -20.64 -10.05
C ASN A 86 17.95 -21.74 -9.13
N ASP A 87 17.19 -22.80 -8.82
CA ASP A 87 17.58 -23.89 -7.92
C ASP A 87 18.05 -23.42 -6.52
N TYR A 88 17.54 -22.28 -6.06
CA TYR A 88 17.80 -21.78 -4.72
C TYR A 88 17.12 -22.58 -3.58
N PRO A 89 15.94 -23.21 -3.75
CA PRO A 89 15.40 -24.11 -2.75
C PRO A 89 16.34 -25.29 -2.51
N GLN A 90 16.75 -25.48 -1.25
CA GLN A 90 17.54 -26.61 -0.80
C GLN A 90 16.71 -27.44 0.19
N PRO A 91 17.06 -28.72 0.44
CA PRO A 91 16.37 -29.52 1.46
C PRO A 91 16.40 -28.90 2.87
N THR A 92 17.34 -27.98 3.13
CA THR A 92 17.49 -27.24 4.38
C THR A 92 16.77 -25.89 4.39
N THR A 93 16.10 -25.51 3.30
CA THR A 93 15.33 -24.27 3.23
C THR A 93 14.06 -24.39 4.07
N HIS A 94 13.84 -23.42 4.95
CA HIS A 94 12.63 -23.32 5.78
C HIS A 94 11.78 -22.14 5.36
N LEU A 95 10.46 -22.33 5.39
CA LEU A 95 9.51 -21.24 5.28
C LEU A 95 9.26 -20.63 6.66
N CYS A 96 9.59 -19.36 6.83
CA CYS A 96 9.31 -18.61 8.04
C CYS A 96 8.22 -17.58 7.76
N THR A 97 7.19 -17.55 8.59
CA THR A 97 6.14 -16.52 8.54
C THR A 97 6.15 -15.72 9.83
N PHE A 98 5.91 -14.42 9.70
CA PHE A 98 5.70 -13.52 10.82
C PHE A 98 4.56 -12.57 10.47
N ASP A 99 3.78 -12.20 11.47
CA ASP A 99 2.65 -11.28 11.34
C ASP A 99 2.97 -9.99 12.09
N ILE A 100 2.84 -8.86 11.40
CA ILE A 100 3.01 -7.54 12.02
C ILE A 100 1.61 -6.99 12.28
N LYS A 101 1.29 -6.83 13.57
CA LYS A 101 0.03 -6.22 14.01
C LYS A 101 0.19 -4.70 14.11
N ASP A 102 -0.89 -3.98 13.80
CA ASP A 102 -1.02 -2.54 14.03
C ASP A 102 0.07 -1.67 13.38
N LEU A 103 0.47 -2.02 12.14
CA LEU A 103 1.49 -1.30 11.36
C LEU A 103 1.18 0.20 11.20
N TYR A 104 -0.10 0.51 10.96
CA TYR A 104 -0.64 1.86 11.07
C TYR A 104 -1.50 1.82 12.31
N THR A 105 -0.94 2.28 13.42
CA THR A 105 -1.51 2.18 14.79
C THR A 105 -3.02 2.42 14.85
N MET A 106 -3.69 1.66 15.72
CA MET A 106 -4.74 2.23 16.59
C MET A 106 -4.13 2.58 17.94
#